data_AF-A0AAV0HJK4-F1
#
_entry.id   AF-A0AAV0HJK4-F1
#
_cell.length_a   1.000
_cell.length_b   1.000
_cell.length_c   1.000
_cell.angle_alpha   90.00
_cell.angle_beta   90.00
_cell.angle_gamma   90.00
#
_symmetry.space_group_name_H-M   'P 1'
#
loop_
_entity.id
_entity.type
_entity.pdbx_description
1 polymer ?
#
loop_
_entity_poly.entity_id
_entity_poly.type
_entity_poly.pdbx_seq_one_letter_code
_entity_poly.pdbx_strand_id
1 'polypeptide(L)'
;MPTMHRSGAAMAWNVFKFCTALRGLGSIMILLVLGVVGVTYYAVVLTNYGPALYDGGLDSLIALFVLILFHCLLIMLLWSYFSVVLTDPGSVPPNWRPSTDEERGEADPLNGQEFNSVQTDLPKPRAYEKKTTPKWRYDLGRRRNFEQVLGTDKWYWFIPAYSDEDLRRMPALQGLEYPSKPDFDSEEF
;
A
#
# COMPACT_ATOMS: atom_id res chain seq x y z
N MET A 1 44.81 8.21 -49.38
CA MET A 1 44.55 7.24 -48.30
C MET A 1 43.12 7.45 -47.82
N PRO A 2 42.23 6.44 -47.90
CA PRO A 2 40.85 6.58 -47.47
C PRO A 2 40.72 6.21 -45.98
N THR A 3 40.16 7.12 -45.16
CA THR A 3 39.80 6.84 -43.78
C THR A 3 38.43 6.16 -43.75
N MET A 4 38.47 4.87 -43.43
CA MET A 4 37.32 4.01 -43.22
C MET A 4 36.56 4.46 -41.96
N HIS A 5 35.44 5.16 -42.14
CA HIS A 5 34.55 5.51 -41.05
C HIS A 5 33.90 4.21 -40.54
N ARG A 6 34.47 3.63 -39.48
CA ARG A 6 33.89 2.50 -38.75
C ARG A 6 32.61 3.02 -38.11
N SER A 7 31.45 2.77 -38.74
CA SER A 7 30.15 2.91 -38.12
C SER A 7 30.10 1.99 -36.91
N GLY A 8 30.46 2.53 -35.75
CA GLY A 8 30.16 1.95 -34.47
C GLY A 8 28.65 2.05 -34.28
N ALA A 9 27.92 1.09 -34.83
CA ALA A 9 26.63 0.68 -34.31
C ALA A 9 26.88 0.09 -32.91
N ALA A 10 27.28 0.95 -31.96
CA ALA A 10 27.21 0.63 -30.56
C ALA A 10 25.75 0.32 -30.30
N MET A 11 25.50 -0.92 -29.88
CA MET A 11 24.19 -1.42 -29.49
C MET A 11 23.64 -0.52 -28.39
N ALA A 12 22.96 0.55 -28.78
CA ALA A 12 21.98 1.23 -27.95
C ALA A 12 20.82 0.23 -27.79
N TRP A 13 21.03 -0.75 -26.91
CA TRP A 13 19.95 -1.59 -26.42
C TRP A 13 18.87 -0.63 -25.92
N ASN A 14 17.72 -0.66 -26.60
CA ASN A 14 16.59 0.17 -26.28
C ASN A 14 16.19 -0.09 -24.82
N VAL A 15 16.64 0.74 -23.88
CA VAL A 15 16.18 0.74 -22.48
C VAL A 15 14.64 0.79 -22.44
N PHE A 16 14.02 1.46 -23.41
CA PHE A 16 12.57 1.46 -23.61
C PHE A 16 11.97 0.10 -24.00
N LYS A 17 12.66 -0.76 -24.77
CA LYS A 17 12.21 -2.15 -25.02
C LYS A 17 12.34 -3.01 -23.76
N PHE A 18 13.33 -2.72 -22.91
CA PHE A 18 13.46 -3.38 -21.62
C PHE A 18 12.29 -3.02 -20.69
N CYS A 19 11.81 -1.77 -20.68
CA CYS A 19 10.59 -1.37 -19.96
C CYS A 19 9.31 -2.10 -20.46
N THR A 20 9.23 -2.44 -21.74
CA THR A 20 8.14 -3.29 -22.26
C THR A 20 8.26 -4.75 -21.79
N ALA A 21 9.48 -5.28 -21.65
CA ALA A 21 9.72 -6.59 -21.03
C ALA A 21 9.49 -6.58 -19.51
N LEU A 22 9.76 -5.46 -18.83
CA LEU A 22 9.42 -5.23 -17.42
C LEU A 22 7.90 -5.20 -17.19
N ARG A 23 7.09 -4.73 -18.15
CA ARG A 23 5.62 -4.93 -18.14
C ARG A 23 5.24 -6.42 -18.19
N GLY A 24 6.01 -7.25 -18.90
CA GLY A 24 5.86 -8.71 -18.91
C GLY A 24 6.30 -9.39 -17.61
N LEU A 25 7.32 -8.84 -16.92
CA LEU A 25 7.73 -9.30 -15.59
C LEU A 25 6.66 -9.07 -14.52
N GLY A 26 5.87 -7.99 -14.63
CA GLY A 26 4.69 -7.84 -13.76
C GLY A 26 3.70 -9.00 -13.92
N SER A 27 3.51 -9.48 -15.16
CA SER A 27 2.67 -10.64 -15.47
C SER A 27 3.25 -11.97 -14.98
N ILE A 28 4.58 -12.14 -14.95
CA ILE A 28 5.19 -13.38 -14.45
C ILE A 28 4.91 -13.59 -12.96
N MET A 29 4.95 -12.51 -12.17
CA MET A 29 4.61 -12.56 -10.75
C MET A 29 3.15 -12.99 -10.56
N ILE A 30 2.27 -12.52 -11.44
CA ILE A 30 0.85 -12.89 -11.45
C ILE A 30 0.66 -14.38 -11.71
N LEU A 31 1.33 -14.92 -12.73
CA LEU A 31 1.28 -16.34 -13.04
C LEU A 31 1.85 -17.22 -11.93
N LEU A 32 2.90 -16.76 -11.24
CA LEU A 32 3.47 -17.48 -10.09
C LEU A 32 2.46 -17.58 -8.95
N VAL A 33 1.84 -16.46 -8.56
CA VAL A 33 0.83 -16.44 -7.50
C VAL A 33 -0.36 -17.34 -7.86
N LEU A 34 -0.89 -17.23 -9.07
CA LEU A 34 -1.98 -18.10 -9.54
C LEU A 34 -1.55 -19.57 -9.59
N GLY A 35 -0.31 -19.87 -9.94
CA GLY A 35 0.26 -21.22 -9.93
C GLY A 35 0.30 -21.82 -8.52
N VAL A 36 0.79 -21.07 -7.53
CA VAL A 36 0.82 -21.51 -6.13
C VAL A 36 -0.60 -21.74 -5.59
N VAL A 37 -1.52 -20.81 -5.88
CA VAL A 37 -2.94 -20.96 -5.50
C VAL A 37 -3.57 -22.18 -6.20
N GLY A 38 -3.28 -22.41 -7.48
CA GLY A 38 -3.78 -23.56 -8.23
C GLY A 38 -3.26 -24.91 -7.72
N VAL A 39 -1.96 -25.00 -7.40
CA VAL A 39 -1.35 -26.22 -6.84
C VAL A 39 -1.91 -26.52 -5.45
N THR A 40 -2.04 -25.50 -4.60
CA THR A 40 -2.61 -25.69 -3.26
C THR A 40 -4.09 -26.05 -3.32
N TYR A 41 -4.87 -25.45 -4.23
CA TYR A 41 -6.25 -25.84 -4.51
C TYR A 41 -6.37 -27.31 -4.91
N TYR A 42 -5.53 -27.74 -5.86
CA TYR A 42 -5.51 -29.13 -6.32
C TYR A 42 -5.25 -30.10 -5.15
N ALA A 43 -4.25 -29.81 -4.32
CA ALA A 43 -3.91 -30.66 -3.17
C ALA A 43 -5.04 -30.72 -2.13
N VAL A 44 -5.59 -29.57 -1.74
CA VAL A 44 -6.65 -29.53 -0.72
C VAL A 44 -7.93 -30.20 -1.24
N VAL A 45 -8.39 -29.83 -2.43
CA VAL A 45 -9.71 -30.24 -2.93
C VAL A 45 -9.69 -31.64 -3.49
N LEU A 46 -8.73 -31.98 -4.35
CA LEU A 46 -8.75 -33.25 -5.08
C LEU A 46 -8.00 -34.36 -4.35
N THR A 47 -6.86 -34.07 -3.70
CA THR A 47 -6.07 -35.13 -3.06
C THR A 47 -6.50 -35.41 -1.62
N ASN A 48 -6.84 -34.38 -0.84
CA ASN A 48 -7.17 -34.55 0.57
C ASN A 48 -8.67 -34.79 0.80
N TYR A 49 -9.52 -33.86 0.36
CA TYR A 49 -10.97 -33.92 0.65
C TYR A 49 -11.80 -34.60 -0.45
N GLY A 50 -11.26 -34.76 -1.65
CA GLY A 50 -11.91 -35.48 -2.76
C GLY A 50 -12.26 -36.93 -2.41
N PRO A 51 -11.30 -37.76 -1.94
CA PRO A 51 -11.57 -39.13 -1.50
C PRO A 51 -12.53 -39.19 -0.31
N ALA A 52 -12.35 -38.31 0.68
CA ALA A 52 -13.24 -38.23 1.85
C ALA A 52 -14.70 -37.91 1.47
N LEU A 53 -14.93 -37.21 0.36
CA LEU A 53 -16.25 -36.94 -0.17
C LEU A 53 -16.84 -38.12 -0.96
N TYR A 54 -15.98 -38.89 -1.65
CA TYR A 54 -16.36 -40.04 -2.46
C TYR A 54 -16.66 -41.29 -1.63
N ASP A 55 -15.83 -41.57 -0.61
CA ASP A 55 -15.96 -42.75 0.25
C ASP A 55 -17.17 -42.65 1.21
N GLY A 56 -17.74 -41.46 1.39
CA GLY A 56 -18.94 -41.22 2.17
C GLY A 56 -18.72 -41.30 3.70
N GLY A 57 -19.81 -41.28 4.47
CA GLY A 57 -19.77 -41.36 5.95
C GLY A 57 -19.83 -40.00 6.66
N LEU A 58 -19.46 -39.95 7.94
CA LEU A 58 -19.42 -38.70 8.73
C LEU A 58 -18.28 -37.78 8.29
N ASP A 59 -17.19 -38.37 7.79
CA ASP A 59 -16.03 -37.63 7.29
C ASP A 59 -16.37 -36.80 6.03
N SER A 60 -17.35 -37.24 5.22
CA SER A 60 -17.79 -36.49 4.05
C SER A 60 -18.55 -35.21 4.42
N LEU A 61 -19.27 -35.18 5.55
CA LEU A 61 -19.93 -33.98 6.05
C LEU A 61 -18.91 -32.93 6.53
N ILE A 62 -17.89 -33.39 7.24
CA ILE A 62 -16.79 -32.54 7.71
C ILE A 62 -16.01 -32.01 6.49
N ALA A 63 -15.69 -32.89 5.54
CA ALA A 63 -15.02 -32.52 4.29
C ALA A 63 -15.83 -31.48 3.51
N LEU A 64 -17.15 -31.66 3.39
CA LEU A 64 -18.03 -30.70 2.72
C LEU A 64 -18.02 -29.33 3.40
N PHE A 65 -18.14 -29.29 4.73
CA PHE A 65 -18.08 -28.03 5.47
C PHE A 65 -16.74 -27.31 5.27
N VAL A 66 -15.63 -28.03 5.39
CA VAL A 66 -14.28 -27.47 5.18
C VAL A 66 -14.11 -27.00 3.74
N LEU A 67 -14.59 -27.76 2.76
CA LEU A 67 -14.53 -27.37 1.34
C LEU A 67 -15.35 -26.11 1.06
N ILE A 68 -16.55 -25.97 1.63
CA ILE A 68 -17.36 -24.75 1.47
C ILE A 68 -16.59 -23.53 2.00
N LEU A 69 -16.09 -23.61 3.25
CA LEU A 69 -15.32 -22.53 3.83
C LEU A 69 -14.07 -22.19 3.01
N PHE A 70 -13.34 -23.21 2.56
CA PHE A 70 -12.17 -23.05 1.73
C PHE A 70 -12.49 -22.34 0.40
N HIS A 71 -13.57 -22.71 -0.28
CA HIS A 71 -13.97 -22.05 -1.54
C HIS A 71 -14.42 -20.61 -1.32
N CYS A 72 -15.15 -20.31 -0.24
CA CYS A 72 -15.50 -18.94 0.10
C CYS A 72 -14.24 -18.09 0.28
N LEU A 73 -13.25 -18.59 1.02
CA LEU A 73 -11.98 -17.90 1.23
C LEU A 73 -11.15 -17.78 -0.06
N LEU A 74 -11.16 -18.81 -0.91
CA LEU A 74 -10.48 -18.80 -2.20
C LEU A 74 -11.07 -17.77 -3.16
N ILE A 75 -12.40 -17.70 -3.26
CA ILE A 75 -13.09 -16.69 -4.06
C ILE A 75 -12.73 -15.30 -3.56
N MET A 76 -12.75 -15.11 -2.24
CA MET A 76 -12.35 -13.84 -1.63
C MET A 76 -10.90 -13.46 -1.92
N LEU A 77 -9.98 -14.41 -1.81
CA LEU A 77 -8.57 -14.22 -2.14
C LEU A 77 -8.39 -13.83 -3.60
N LEU A 78 -8.97 -14.60 -4.53
CA LEU A 78 -8.86 -14.34 -5.96
C LEU A 78 -9.48 -12.99 -6.32
N TRP A 79 -10.68 -12.69 -5.80
CA TRP A 79 -11.33 -11.40 -6.01
C TRP A 79 -10.45 -10.24 -5.56
N SER A 80 -9.88 -10.33 -4.35
CA SER A 80 -8.98 -9.31 -3.81
C SER A 80 -7.68 -9.14 -4.58
N TYR A 81 -7.15 -10.26 -5.06
CA TYR A 81 -5.93 -10.27 -5.83
C TYR A 81 -6.14 -9.60 -7.19
N PHE A 82 -7.21 -9.98 -7.90
CA PHE A 82 -7.54 -9.42 -9.20
C PHE A 82 -7.96 -7.96 -9.10
N SER A 83 -8.68 -7.54 -8.06
CA SER A 83 -9.00 -6.13 -7.87
C SER A 83 -7.71 -5.29 -7.78
N VAL A 84 -6.73 -5.72 -6.99
CA VAL A 84 -5.44 -5.01 -6.89
C VAL A 84 -4.67 -5.00 -8.21
N VAL A 85 -4.65 -6.12 -8.93
CA VAL A 85 -3.91 -6.26 -10.19
C VAL A 85 -4.55 -5.47 -11.34
N LEU A 86 -5.88 -5.36 -11.35
CA LEU A 86 -6.63 -4.70 -12.43
C LEU A 86 -6.99 -3.24 -12.13
N THR A 87 -6.88 -2.80 -10.88
CA THR A 87 -7.11 -1.40 -10.52
C THR A 87 -5.98 -0.52 -11.05
N ASP A 88 -6.34 0.53 -11.78
CA ASP A 88 -5.42 1.57 -12.23
C ASP A 88 -4.79 2.25 -11.00
N PRO A 89 -3.45 2.36 -10.90
CA PRO A 89 -2.78 3.05 -9.81
C PRO A 89 -3.10 4.56 -9.74
N GLY A 90 -3.79 5.12 -10.74
CA GLY A 90 -4.17 6.51 -10.81
C GLY A 90 -3.10 7.37 -11.49
N SER A 91 -3.46 8.61 -11.80
CA SER A 91 -2.58 9.57 -12.45
C SER A 91 -2.58 10.90 -11.69
N VAL A 92 -1.46 11.62 -11.78
CA VAL A 92 -1.33 12.92 -11.13
C VAL A 92 -2.30 13.92 -11.78
N PRO A 93 -3.12 14.64 -11.00
CA PRO A 93 -4.03 15.66 -11.53
C PRO A 93 -3.29 16.76 -12.31
N PRO A 94 -3.89 17.33 -13.39
CA PRO A 94 -3.20 18.28 -14.27
C PRO A 94 -2.82 19.62 -13.62
N ASN A 95 -3.41 19.96 -12.48
CA ASN A 95 -3.13 21.16 -11.69
C ASN A 95 -2.31 20.89 -10.41
N TRP A 96 -1.81 19.67 -10.23
CA TRP A 96 -1.04 19.30 -9.04
C TRP A 96 0.30 20.06 -9.00
N ARG A 97 0.60 20.67 -7.85
CA ARG A 97 1.89 21.24 -7.52
C ARG A 97 2.29 20.68 -6.16
N PRO A 98 3.54 20.22 -5.98
CA PRO A 98 4.00 19.87 -4.64
C PRO A 98 3.92 21.13 -3.78
N SER A 99 3.33 21.01 -2.58
CA SER A 99 3.53 22.03 -1.56
C SER A 99 5.01 22.02 -1.24
N THR A 100 5.73 23.04 -1.71
CA THR A 100 6.99 23.40 -1.05
C THR A 100 6.63 23.56 0.42
N ASP A 101 7.43 22.96 1.30
CA ASP A 101 7.42 23.17 2.75
C ASP A 101 6.60 22.14 3.55
N GLU A 102 7.16 20.93 3.74
CA GLU A 102 7.02 20.18 5.02
C GLU A 102 8.03 19.01 5.13
N GLU A 103 8.48 18.40 4.02
CA GLU A 103 9.54 17.35 4.08
C GLU A 103 10.95 17.89 4.40
N ARG A 104 11.17 19.21 4.37
CA ARG A 104 12.45 19.83 4.75
C ARG A 104 12.55 20.13 6.25
N GLY A 105 11.46 19.98 7.00
CA GLY A 105 11.36 20.44 8.39
C GLY A 105 11.98 19.55 9.47
N GLU A 106 12.45 18.33 9.14
CA GLU A 106 12.99 17.41 10.14
C GLU A 106 14.28 16.71 9.69
N ALA A 107 15.16 17.44 9.02
CA ALA A 107 16.59 17.20 9.12
C ALA A 107 17.15 18.17 10.16
N ASP A 108 17.01 17.84 11.44
CA ASP A 108 17.67 18.54 12.54
C ASP A 108 19.18 18.58 12.26
N PRO A 109 19.81 19.76 12.04
CA PRO A 109 21.25 19.85 11.95
C PRO A 109 21.83 19.80 13.37
N LEU A 110 21.78 18.65 14.02
CA LEU A 110 22.61 18.37 15.20
C LEU A 110 24.05 18.10 14.76
N ASN A 111 24.74 19.15 14.27
CA ASN A 111 26.19 19.18 14.35
C ASN A 111 26.74 20.60 14.36
N GLY A 112 27.06 21.07 15.57
CA GLY A 112 28.29 21.81 15.84
C GLY A 112 28.34 23.29 15.46
N GLN A 113 27.47 24.14 16.02
CA GLN A 113 27.85 25.54 16.23
C GLN A 113 28.59 25.69 17.57
N GLU A 114 29.91 25.76 17.42
CA GLU A 114 30.87 26.56 18.16
C GLU A 114 30.68 26.76 19.67
N PHE A 115 31.51 26.02 20.38
CA PHE A 115 32.00 26.29 21.72
C PHE A 115 32.64 27.68 21.78
N ASN A 116 31.90 28.71 22.18
CA ASN A 116 32.50 29.94 22.71
C ASN A 116 31.64 30.60 23.79
N SER A 117 32.09 30.35 25.02
CA SER A 117 32.23 31.27 26.14
C SER A 117 31.01 31.73 26.96
N VAL A 118 31.20 31.54 28.27
CA VAL A 118 30.64 32.27 29.43
C VAL A 118 29.41 31.66 30.11
N GLN A 119 29.74 30.99 31.21
CA GLN A 119 28.90 30.61 32.35
C GLN A 119 28.23 31.83 33.01
N THR A 120 26.92 31.73 33.26
CA THR A 120 26.23 32.43 34.36
C THR A 120 25.10 31.55 34.90
N ASP A 121 25.03 31.44 36.22
CA ASP A 121 24.31 30.43 36.99
C ASP A 121 22.78 30.63 37.06
N LEU A 122 21.98 29.56 36.89
CA LEU A 122 20.68 29.38 37.58
C LEU A 122 20.21 27.90 37.55
N PRO A 123 19.71 27.31 38.66
CA PRO A 123 19.27 25.91 38.69
C PRO A 123 17.81 25.74 38.23
N LYS A 124 17.58 24.96 37.17
CA LYS A 124 16.24 24.40 36.84
C LYS A 124 16.35 23.14 35.95
N PRO A 125 16.45 21.92 36.50
CA PRO A 125 16.17 20.72 35.71
C PRO A 125 14.65 20.50 35.70
N ARG A 126 13.91 21.34 34.97
CA ARG A 126 12.44 21.22 34.88
C ARG A 126 11.85 21.76 33.58
N ALA A 127 12.47 21.42 32.46
CA ALA A 127 11.91 21.64 31.13
C ALA A 127 12.56 20.74 30.08
N TYR A 128 12.68 19.44 30.35
CA TYR A 128 12.51 18.48 29.25
C TYR A 128 11.01 18.15 29.23
N GLU A 129 10.17 19.17 29.07
CA GLU A 129 8.75 18.95 28.87
C GLU A 129 8.62 18.28 27.53
N LYS A 130 8.56 16.94 27.59
CA LYS A 130 7.88 16.03 26.69
C LYS A 130 7.64 16.71 25.34
N LYS A 131 8.63 16.63 24.43
CA LYS A 131 8.36 16.84 23.00
C LYS A 131 7.31 15.79 22.66
N THR A 132 6.06 16.17 22.78
CA THR A 132 4.90 15.39 22.37
C THR A 132 5.22 15.02 20.95
N THR A 133 5.27 13.72 20.67
CA THR A 133 5.46 13.16 19.33
C THR A 133 4.81 14.09 18.31
N PRO A 134 5.54 14.54 17.26
CA PRO A 134 4.99 15.48 16.29
C PRO A 134 3.61 14.99 15.88
N LYS A 135 2.58 15.78 16.19
CA LYS A 135 1.17 15.39 16.06
C LYS A 135 0.91 15.30 14.57
N TRP A 136 0.94 14.08 14.00
CA TRP A 136 0.81 13.85 12.56
C TRP A 136 -0.42 14.57 11.99
N ARG A 137 -0.21 15.37 10.93
CA ARG A 137 -1.24 16.22 10.29
C ARG A 137 -2.46 15.42 9.82
N TYR A 138 -2.23 14.17 9.39
CA TYR A 138 -3.25 13.23 8.90
C TYR A 138 -3.82 12.30 9.99
N ASP A 139 -3.36 12.41 11.24
CA ASP A 139 -3.93 11.61 12.34
C ASP A 139 -5.21 12.27 12.88
N LEU A 140 -6.37 11.84 12.38
CA LEU A 140 -7.70 12.27 12.84
C LEU A 140 -8.18 11.53 14.09
N GLY A 141 -7.38 10.60 14.60
CA GLY A 141 -7.67 9.72 15.73
C GLY A 141 -8.00 8.29 15.31
N ARG A 142 -7.79 7.33 16.21
CA ARG A 142 -7.85 5.89 15.94
C ARG A 142 -9.08 5.43 15.14
N ARG A 143 -10.28 5.90 15.50
CA ARG A 143 -11.53 5.46 14.87
C ARG A 143 -11.71 6.06 13.46
N ARG A 144 -11.46 7.36 13.30
CA ARG A 144 -11.63 8.05 12.01
C ARG A 144 -10.60 7.60 10.98
N ASN A 145 -9.35 7.39 11.41
CA ASN A 145 -8.31 6.83 10.53
C ASN A 145 -8.70 5.43 10.05
N PHE A 146 -9.32 4.62 10.91
CA PHE A 146 -9.73 3.26 10.57
C PHE A 146 -10.91 3.25 9.57
N GLU A 147 -11.90 4.10 9.80
CA GLU A 147 -13.04 4.29 8.89
C GLU A 147 -12.59 4.84 7.53
N GLN A 148 -11.55 5.69 7.46
CA GLN A 148 -10.98 6.13 6.19
C GLN A 148 -10.35 4.99 5.38
N VAL A 149 -9.66 4.07 6.04
CA VAL A 149 -8.91 2.99 5.35
C VAL A 149 -9.83 1.84 4.95
N LEU A 150 -10.82 1.51 5.77
CA LEU A 150 -11.69 0.34 5.53
C LEU A 150 -13.10 0.69 5.07
N GLY A 151 -13.47 1.97 5.06
CA GLY A 151 -14.84 2.40 4.83
C GLY A 151 -15.69 2.40 6.11
N THR A 152 -16.85 3.05 6.03
CA THR A 152 -17.79 3.15 7.16
C THR A 152 -18.62 1.89 7.32
N ASP A 153 -18.85 1.17 6.21
CA ASP A 153 -19.66 -0.04 6.18
C ASP A 153 -18.84 -1.30 6.47
N LYS A 154 -19.06 -1.88 7.66
CA LYS A 154 -18.31 -3.06 8.15
C LYS A 154 -18.47 -4.33 7.31
N TRP A 155 -19.56 -4.46 6.55
CA TRP A 155 -19.75 -5.59 5.63
C TRP A 155 -18.73 -5.60 4.49
N TYR A 156 -18.34 -4.41 4.06
CA TYR A 156 -17.31 -4.21 3.05
C TYR A 156 -15.91 -4.35 3.64
N TRP A 157 -15.70 -4.50 4.94
CA TRP A 157 -14.36 -4.78 5.47
C TRP A 157 -13.83 -6.15 5.05
N PHE A 158 -14.73 -7.08 4.72
CA PHE A 158 -14.36 -8.43 4.30
C PHE A 158 -14.13 -8.53 2.79
N ILE A 159 -14.43 -7.48 2.01
CA ILE A 159 -14.34 -7.47 0.56
C ILE A 159 -13.60 -6.21 0.15
N PRO A 160 -12.60 -6.24 -0.75
CA PRO A 160 -11.90 -5.03 -1.20
C PRO A 160 -12.78 -4.22 -2.17
N ALA A 161 -13.87 -3.71 -1.63
CA ALA A 161 -14.85 -2.86 -2.26
C ALA A 161 -15.31 -1.86 -1.20
N TYR A 162 -15.69 -0.67 -1.60
CA TYR A 162 -16.28 0.34 -0.72
C TYR A 162 -17.74 0.51 -1.14
N SER A 163 -18.58 1.04 -0.25
CA SER A 163 -19.95 1.38 -0.64
C SER A 163 -19.95 2.58 -1.60
N ASP A 164 -20.93 2.66 -2.50
CA ASP A 164 -21.05 3.81 -3.41
C ASP A 164 -21.18 5.14 -2.65
N GLU A 165 -21.74 5.08 -1.43
CA GLU A 165 -21.83 6.22 -0.54
C GLU A 165 -20.46 6.62 0.04
N ASP A 166 -19.64 5.63 0.42
CA ASP A 166 -18.27 5.85 0.89
C ASP A 166 -17.40 6.47 -0.21
N LEU A 167 -17.48 5.98 -1.46
CA LEU A 167 -16.78 6.59 -2.60
C LEU A 167 -17.19 8.05 -2.83
N ARG A 168 -18.45 8.39 -2.58
CA ARG A 168 -18.96 9.76 -2.76
C ARG A 168 -18.57 10.69 -1.62
N ARG A 169 -18.55 10.19 -0.39
CA ARG A 169 -18.38 11.01 0.82
C ARG A 169 -16.93 11.16 1.26
N MET A 170 -16.06 10.20 0.94
CA MET A 170 -14.68 10.20 1.41
C MET A 170 -13.72 10.73 0.34
N PRO A 171 -13.25 11.98 0.45
CA PRO A 171 -12.29 12.54 -0.50
C PRO A 171 -10.97 11.76 -0.51
N ALA A 172 -10.61 11.12 0.61
CA ALA A 172 -9.42 10.28 0.73
C ALA A 172 -9.45 9.03 -0.17
N LEU A 173 -10.63 8.46 -0.43
CA LEU A 173 -10.76 7.32 -1.34
C LEU A 173 -10.56 7.70 -2.80
N GLN A 174 -10.76 8.98 -3.13
CA GLN A 174 -10.50 9.54 -4.46
C GLN A 174 -8.99 9.81 -4.70
N GLY A 175 -8.16 9.73 -3.65
CA GLY A 175 -6.72 9.97 -3.71
C GLY A 175 -6.31 11.43 -4.00
N LEU A 176 -7.27 12.36 -3.98
CA LEU A 176 -7.08 13.77 -4.32
C LEU A 176 -6.85 14.66 -3.10
N GLU A 177 -7.57 14.39 -2.01
CA GLU A 177 -7.58 15.25 -0.83
C GLU A 177 -7.69 14.41 0.44
N TYR A 178 -6.77 14.66 1.37
CA TYR A 178 -6.72 13.98 2.67
C TYR A 178 -7.13 14.96 3.76
N PRO A 179 -8.18 14.66 4.55
CA PRO A 179 -8.60 15.54 5.62
C PRO A 179 -7.50 15.68 6.68
N SER A 180 -7.12 16.93 6.97
CA SER A 180 -6.15 17.34 7.99
C SER A 180 -6.85 17.69 9.30
N LYS A 181 -6.07 17.77 10.39
CA LYS A 181 -6.55 18.38 11.63
C LYS A 181 -6.73 19.90 11.45
N PRO A 182 -7.87 20.48 11.88
CA PRO A 182 -8.16 21.90 11.70
C PRO A 182 -7.19 22.83 12.46
N ASP A 183 -6.56 22.36 13.53
CA ASP A 183 -5.63 23.15 14.35
C ASP A 183 -4.38 23.61 13.57
N PHE A 184 -3.99 22.91 12.49
CA PHE A 184 -2.81 23.26 11.68
C PHE A 184 -3.08 24.42 10.73
N ASP A 185 -4.29 24.53 10.19
CA ASP A 185 -4.62 25.54 9.19
C ASP A 185 -5.02 26.89 9.85
N SER A 186 -5.28 26.88 11.16
CA SER A 186 -5.61 28.08 11.95
C SER A 186 -4.42 28.84 12.53
N GLU A 187 -3.21 28.27 12.53
CA GLU A 187 -1.99 28.93 13.00
C GLU A 187 -1.18 29.61 11.86
N GLU A 188 -1.71 29.59 10.64
CA GLU A 188 -1.05 30.10 9.43
C GLU A 188 -1.50 31.53 9.00
N PHE A 189 -2.24 32.24 9.86
CA PHE A 189 -2.69 33.63 9.62
C PHE A 189 -2.28 34.60 10.72
#